data_AF-A0A0E3SKE4-F1
#
_entry.id   AF-A0A0E3SKE4-F1
#
_cell.length_a   1.000
_cell.length_b   1.000
_cell.length_c   1.000
_cell.angle_alpha   90.00
_cell.angle_beta   90.00
_cell.angle_gamma   90.00
#
_symmetry.space_group_name_H-M   'P 1'
#
loop_
_entity.id
_entity.type
_entity.pdbx_description
1 polymer ?
#
loop_
_entity_poly.entity_id
_entity_poly.type
_entity_poly.pdbx_seq_one_letter_code
_entity_poly.pdbx_strand_id
1 'polypeptide(L)'
;MNGSKAEDIDGSEVELVAEQEPSVPAAPITENDGPYWYLLTVDKEEQKTLFQYIDNCNASDQEKKAMKQSMADIWSRYPDNITEEDNQTLELVDTKVGEYLNDTYGKT
;
A
#
# COMPACT_ATOMS: atom_id res chain seq x y z
N MET A 1 -44.63 -60.42 22.35
CA MET A 1 -44.95 -58.99 22.11
C MET A 1 -43.75 -58.35 21.44
N ASN A 2 -44.01 -57.68 20.31
CA ASN A 2 -43.26 -56.63 19.59
C ASN A 2 -41.74 -56.50 19.81
N GLY A 3 -40.92 -56.34 18.79
CA GLY A 3 -41.20 -55.89 17.43
C GLY A 3 -39.98 -55.10 16.94
N SER A 4 -39.61 -55.34 15.68
CA SER A 4 -38.52 -54.70 14.94
C SER A 4 -38.59 -53.17 14.94
N LYS A 5 -37.42 -52.50 14.88
CA LYS A 5 -37.15 -51.46 13.86
C LYS A 5 -35.68 -51.07 13.88
N ALA A 6 -34.99 -51.39 12.78
CA ALA A 6 -33.93 -50.55 12.28
C ALA A 6 -34.57 -49.29 11.70
N GLU A 7 -34.03 -48.12 12.00
CA GLU A 7 -34.31 -46.90 11.25
C GLU A 7 -33.00 -46.30 10.75
N ASP A 8 -32.96 -46.27 9.42
CA ASP A 8 -32.02 -45.65 8.51
C ASP A 8 -32.59 -44.27 8.20
N ILE A 9 -31.88 -43.21 8.60
CA ILE A 9 -32.10 -41.80 8.21
C ILE A 9 -30.94 -41.01 8.82
N ASP A 10 -30.30 -40.04 8.19
CA ASP A 10 -30.58 -39.32 6.96
C ASP A 10 -29.27 -38.61 6.58
N GLY A 11 -29.01 -38.48 5.28
CA GLY A 11 -27.87 -37.73 4.78
C GLY A 11 -28.00 -36.26 5.17
N SER A 12 -27.02 -35.76 5.92
CA SER A 12 -26.76 -34.32 5.96
C SER A 12 -25.29 -34.14 5.64
N GLU A 13 -25.03 -33.90 4.34
CA GLU A 13 -23.86 -33.15 3.92
C GLU A 13 -23.89 -31.83 4.71
N VAL A 14 -23.05 -31.74 5.73
CA VAL A 14 -22.75 -30.49 6.39
C VAL A 14 -22.02 -29.63 5.36
N GLU A 15 -22.80 -28.77 4.71
CA GLU A 15 -22.30 -27.67 3.89
C GLU A 15 -21.32 -26.89 4.77
N LEU A 16 -20.03 -27.00 4.45
CA LEU A 16 -18.97 -26.22 5.08
C LEU A 16 -19.23 -24.76 4.71
N VAL A 17 -19.99 -24.06 5.55
CA VAL A 17 -20.06 -22.61 5.52
C VAL A 17 -18.64 -22.15 5.78
N ALA A 18 -17.95 -21.75 4.72
CA ALA A 18 -16.69 -21.04 4.82
C ALA A 18 -16.99 -19.76 5.60
N GLU A 19 -16.63 -19.78 6.88
CA GLU A 19 -16.63 -18.60 7.74
C GLU A 19 -15.68 -17.61 7.04
N GLN A 20 -16.26 -16.64 6.32
CA GLN A 20 -15.48 -15.52 5.83
C GLN A 20 -14.91 -14.84 7.07
N GLU A 21 -13.59 -14.89 7.19
CA GLU A 21 -12.89 -14.12 8.21
C GLU A 21 -13.37 -12.66 8.09
N PRO A 22 -13.80 -12.03 9.20
CA PRO A 22 -14.20 -10.64 9.15
C PRO A 22 -13.03 -9.83 8.58
N SER A 23 -13.27 -9.16 7.45
CA SER A 23 -12.32 -8.22 6.85
C SER A 23 -11.96 -7.19 7.91
N VAL A 24 -10.81 -7.37 8.55
CA VAL A 24 -10.29 -6.41 9.51
C VAL A 24 -10.05 -5.12 8.71
N PRO A 25 -10.75 -4.02 9.00
CA PRO A 25 -10.41 -2.76 8.35
C PRO A 25 -8.95 -2.49 8.67
N ALA A 26 -8.14 -2.23 7.64
CA ALA A 26 -6.75 -1.85 7.82
C ALA A 26 -6.73 -0.71 8.85
N ALA A 27 -6.04 -0.91 9.96
CA ALA A 27 -5.90 0.14 10.95
C ALA A 27 -5.33 1.36 10.24
N PRO A 28 -5.87 2.58 10.48
CA PRO A 28 -5.29 3.78 9.89
C PRO A 28 -3.82 3.79 10.27
N ILE A 29 -2.96 3.94 9.27
CA ILE A 29 -1.52 3.99 9.48
C ILE A 29 -1.28 5.20 10.37
N THR A 30 -1.04 4.96 11.65
CA THR A 30 -0.59 5.98 12.58
C THR A 30 0.68 6.58 11.99
N GLU A 31 0.81 7.91 12.01
CA GLU A 31 1.85 8.76 11.38
C GLU A 31 3.32 8.32 11.56
N ASN A 32 3.60 7.18 12.20
CA ASN A 32 4.92 6.74 12.63
C ASN A 32 5.22 5.23 12.47
N ASP A 33 4.36 4.41 11.86
CA ASP A 33 4.54 2.94 11.85
C ASP A 33 4.92 2.31 10.48
N GLY A 34 4.88 3.08 9.39
CA GLY A 34 5.25 2.60 8.04
C GLY A 34 6.61 3.13 7.56
N PRO A 35 7.38 2.35 6.77
CA PRO A 35 8.54 2.92 6.06
C PRO A 35 8.08 4.08 5.16
N TYR A 36 8.95 5.06 4.93
CA TYR A 36 8.68 6.23 4.09
C TYR A 36 7.54 7.17 4.57
N TRP A 37 7.09 7.08 5.84
CA TRP A 37 6.04 7.94 6.39
C TRP A 37 6.30 9.45 6.19
N TYR A 38 7.58 9.86 6.20
CA TYR A 38 7.98 11.25 5.97
C TYR A 38 7.61 11.77 4.58
N LEU A 39 7.46 10.89 3.58
CA LEU A 39 6.98 11.27 2.25
C LEU A 39 5.46 11.49 2.21
N LEU A 40 4.72 11.01 3.21
CA LEU A 40 3.26 11.17 3.30
C LEU A 40 2.87 12.46 4.02
N THR A 41 3.68 12.88 5.00
CA THR A 41 3.39 14.01 5.89
C THR A 41 3.90 15.37 5.38
N VAL A 42 4.45 15.42 4.16
CA VAL A 42 5.00 16.66 3.57
C VAL A 42 3.92 17.69 3.25
N ASP A 43 4.26 18.97 3.46
CA ASP A 43 3.41 20.10 3.12
C ASP A 43 3.36 20.37 1.60
N LYS A 44 2.51 21.31 1.17
CA LYS A 44 2.32 21.59 -0.27
C LYS A 44 3.56 22.14 -0.98
N GLU A 45 4.47 22.81 -0.30
CA GLU A 45 5.72 23.29 -0.89
C GLU A 45 6.77 22.17 -0.96
N GLU A 46 6.81 21.30 0.06
CA GLU A 46 7.62 20.10 0.08
C GLU A 46 7.18 19.10 -1.01
N GLN A 47 5.87 18.96 -1.25
CA GLN A 47 5.33 18.17 -2.38
C GLN A 47 5.85 18.66 -3.73
N LYS A 48 5.88 19.98 -3.95
CA LYS A 48 6.44 20.58 -5.19
C LYS A 48 7.94 20.34 -5.29
N THR A 49 8.65 20.46 -4.17
CA THR A 49 10.09 20.20 -4.10
C THR A 49 10.40 18.76 -4.47
N LEU A 50 9.63 17.80 -3.95
CA LEU A 50 9.77 16.39 -4.33
C LEU A 50 9.55 16.17 -5.83
N PHE A 51 8.55 16.82 -6.43
CA PHE A 51 8.33 16.74 -7.89
C PHE A 51 9.51 17.30 -8.70
N GLN A 52 10.15 18.36 -8.22
CA GLN A 52 11.37 18.88 -8.85
C GLN A 52 12.52 17.88 -8.75
N TYR A 53 12.68 17.19 -7.62
CA TYR A 53 13.71 16.14 -7.50
C TYR A 53 13.41 14.95 -8.41
N ILE A 54 12.15 14.54 -8.52
CA ILE A 54 11.74 13.50 -9.46
C ILE A 54 12.06 13.90 -10.91
N ASP A 55 11.84 15.16 -11.29
CA ASP A 55 12.16 15.64 -12.64
C ASP A 55 13.67 15.55 -12.96
N ASN A 56 14.53 15.61 -11.95
CA ASN A 56 15.98 15.58 -12.10
C ASN A 56 16.62 14.20 -11.86
N CYS A 57 15.86 13.20 -11.38
CA CYS A 57 16.43 11.89 -11.09
C CYS A 57 16.83 11.12 -12.37
N ASN A 58 17.70 10.12 -12.21
CA ASN A 58 18.14 9.26 -13.31
C ASN A 58 17.11 8.15 -13.59
N ALA A 59 16.01 8.54 -14.24
CA ALA A 59 14.92 7.68 -14.70
C ALA A 59 14.41 8.16 -16.06
N SER A 60 13.65 7.32 -16.78
CA SER A 60 13.00 7.75 -18.03
C SER A 60 11.89 8.78 -17.77
N ASP A 61 11.55 9.58 -18.78
CA ASP A 61 10.45 10.56 -18.68
C ASP A 61 9.11 9.92 -18.32
N GLN A 62 8.88 8.69 -18.79
CA GLN A 62 7.69 7.92 -18.47
C GLN A 62 7.66 7.52 -16.99
N GLU A 63 8.79 7.02 -16.45
CA GLU A 63 8.91 6.68 -15.03
C GLU A 63 8.76 7.92 -14.15
N LYS A 64 9.37 9.05 -14.51
CA LYS A 64 9.21 10.33 -13.80
C LYS A 64 7.76 10.78 -13.75
N LYS A 65 7.07 10.69 -14.88
CA LYS A 65 5.64 11.02 -14.95
C LYS A 65 4.80 10.08 -14.08
N ALA A 66 5.06 8.78 -14.13
CA ALA A 66 4.37 7.79 -13.31
C ALA A 66 4.58 8.07 -11.81
N MET A 67 5.82 8.27 -11.37
CA MET A 67 6.13 8.61 -9.97
C MET A 67 5.35 9.84 -9.49
N LYS A 68 5.33 10.94 -10.27
CA LYS A 68 4.57 12.14 -9.88
C LYS A 68 3.06 11.90 -9.82
N GLN A 69 2.51 11.13 -10.75
CA GLN A 69 1.09 10.79 -10.75
C GLN A 69 0.72 9.93 -9.54
N SER A 70 1.51 8.90 -9.25
CA SER A 70 1.28 8.03 -8.09
C SER A 70 1.43 8.79 -6.77
N MET A 71 2.44 9.64 -6.61
CA MET A 71 2.59 10.48 -5.40
C MET A 71 1.38 11.43 -5.21
N ALA A 72 0.90 12.06 -6.28
CA ALA A 72 -0.29 12.91 -6.21
C ALA A 72 -1.54 12.13 -5.80
N ASP A 73 -1.71 10.91 -6.32
CA ASP A 73 -2.81 10.02 -5.98
C ASP A 73 -2.74 9.58 -4.51
N ILE A 74 -1.56 9.13 -4.05
CA ILE A 74 -1.28 8.75 -2.66
C ILE A 74 -1.64 9.89 -1.69
N TRP A 75 -1.14 11.11 -1.93
CA TRP A 75 -1.46 12.25 -1.07
C TRP A 75 -2.94 12.64 -1.08
N SER A 76 -3.68 12.32 -2.16
CA SER A 76 -5.12 12.59 -2.21
C SER A 76 -5.95 11.61 -1.37
N ARG A 77 -5.39 10.42 -1.11
CA ARG A 77 -6.01 9.31 -0.36
C ARG A 77 -5.51 9.19 1.08
N TYR A 78 -4.35 9.77 1.39
CA TYR A 78 -3.77 9.78 2.73
C TYR A 78 -4.63 10.60 3.71
N PRO A 79 -4.89 10.13 4.95
CA PRO A 79 -4.29 8.95 5.61
C PRO A 79 -5.08 7.63 5.47
N ASP A 80 -6.24 7.64 4.83
CA ASP A 80 -7.21 6.55 5.00
C ASP A 80 -6.90 5.31 4.15
N ASN A 81 -6.55 5.48 2.88
CA ASN A 81 -6.59 4.39 1.89
C ASN A 81 -5.22 4.03 1.31
N ILE A 82 -4.17 3.93 2.13
CA ILE A 82 -2.83 3.55 1.65
C ILE A 82 -2.73 2.02 1.44
N THR A 83 -2.13 1.63 0.32
CA THR A 83 -2.00 0.24 -0.13
C THR A 83 -0.54 -0.23 -0.15
N GLU A 84 -0.32 -1.53 -0.36
CA GLU A 84 1.04 -2.08 -0.52
C GLU A 84 1.74 -1.56 -1.79
N GLU A 85 0.99 -1.33 -2.87
CA GLU A 85 1.53 -0.73 -4.11
C GLU A 85 1.96 0.72 -3.88
N ASP A 86 1.29 1.43 -2.97
CA ASP A 86 1.71 2.76 -2.56
C ASP A 86 3.07 2.70 -1.85
N ASN A 87 3.28 1.72 -0.96
CA ASN A 87 4.58 1.53 -0.29
C ASN A 87 5.71 1.26 -1.29
N GLN A 88 5.46 0.46 -2.33
CA GLN A 88 6.43 0.21 -3.40
C GLN A 88 6.74 1.48 -4.19
N THR A 89 5.72 2.32 -4.43
CA THR A 89 5.90 3.63 -5.06
C THR A 89 6.75 4.55 -4.18
N LEU A 90 6.49 4.60 -2.87
CA LEU A 90 7.24 5.41 -1.93
C LEU A 90 8.72 4.98 -1.87
N GLU A 91 8.99 3.67 -1.83
CA GLU A 91 10.35 3.11 -1.90
C GLU A 91 11.08 3.50 -3.20
N LEU A 92 10.40 3.40 -4.34
CA LEU A 92 10.96 3.76 -5.64
C LEU A 92 11.33 5.25 -5.68
N VAL A 93 10.42 6.11 -5.22
CA VAL A 93 10.62 7.56 -5.18
C VAL A 93 11.78 7.90 -4.25
N ASP A 94 11.80 7.34 -3.04
CA ASP A 94 12.88 7.54 -2.07
C ASP A 94 14.24 7.14 -2.64
N THR A 95 14.32 5.95 -3.24
CA THR A 95 15.55 5.44 -3.84
C THR A 95 16.03 6.36 -4.96
N LYS A 96 15.16 6.72 -5.91
CA LYS A 96 15.54 7.51 -7.09
C LYS A 96 15.93 8.95 -6.74
N VAL A 97 15.21 9.55 -5.80
CA VAL A 97 15.54 10.90 -5.31
C VAL A 97 16.80 10.86 -4.46
N GLY A 98 16.97 9.86 -3.60
CA GLY A 98 18.17 9.65 -2.79
C GLY A 98 19.42 9.47 -3.65
N GLU A 99 19.36 8.63 -4.68
CA GLU A 99 20.43 8.46 -5.69
C GLU A 99 20.80 9.80 -6.32
N TYR A 100 19.81 10.56 -6.80
CA TYR A 100 20.03 11.87 -7.40
C TYR A 100 20.69 12.86 -6.43
N LEU A 101 20.21 12.96 -5.20
CA LEU A 101 20.74 13.87 -4.19
C LEU A 101 22.18 13.47 -3.81
N ASN A 102 22.46 12.18 -3.67
CA ASN A 102 23.80 11.69 -3.39
C ASN A 102 24.77 11.97 -4.55
N ASP A 103 24.35 11.73 -5.79
CA ASP A 103 25.20 11.99 -6.96
C ASP A 103 25.47 13.49 -7.16
N THR A 104 24.50 14.34 -6.80
CA THR A 104 24.56 15.79 -6.97
C THR A 104 25.32 16.48 -5.82
N TYR A 105 25.11 16.04 -4.58
CA TYR A 105 25.56 16.75 -3.38
C TYR A 105 26.39 15.89 -2.40
N GLY A 106 26.43 14.57 -2.57
CA GLY A 106 27.04 13.62 -1.63
C GLY A 106 28.56 13.47 -1.75
N LYS A 107 29.21 14.16 -2.69
CA LYS A 107 30.67 14.16 -2.82
C LYS A 107 31.29 15.15 -1.83
N THR A 108 31.47 14.71 -0.59
CA THR A 108 32.33 15.35 0.42
C THR A 108 33.62 14.58 0.61
#